data_AF-A0AAN6GDR5-F1
#
_entry.id   AF-A0AAN6GDR5-F1
#
_cell.length_a   1.000
_cell.length_b   1.000
_cell.length_c   1.000
_cell.angle_alpha   90.00
_cell.angle_beta   90.00
_cell.angle_gamma   90.00
#
_symmetry.space_group_name_H-M   'P 1'
#
loop_
_entity.id
_entity.type
_entity.pdbx_description
1 polymer ?
#
loop_
_entity_poly.entity_id
_entity_poly.type
_entity_poly.pdbx_seq_one_letter_code
_entity_poly.pdbx_strand_id
1 'polypeptide(L)'
;MAQQRVFVVGGSGFLGSAIVKQAVSRGWEVVSISPSGRPFTTPAGHRPAWSSSPLISWQSADALRPETYAKALGGCTAVVHTIGILLESDYKAGGRGPGPGGVLRGLARGWGLGESRNPLDEGAHKTSYEVMNRDSALSVARTFLESLRARCPVTGPSTPKPAPFVYISAEDIFRPIVSERYIKTKREAEYELARLSLKSVPSASAASETGANAAAIASGTEPLLRPFFVRPGLMYHPQTRPLSTLPAALLDLSASVHARLDGAPSSDPGSTGDTSGPTRLPFGLRIPTPASLIRTLGPSSVQPLADLLTIPPLHVDTVAKAVCAAIAGETGGAKAVGTSVTAEVAARDEPVSVGEVLATRDIRRLAGWKA
;
A
#
# COMPACT_ATOMS: atom_id res chain seq x y z
N MET A 1 11.43 -3.19 -25.43
CA MET A 1 10.74 -3.61 -24.19
C MET A 1 9.25 -3.61 -24.47
N ALA A 2 8.49 -4.59 -23.98
CA ALA A 2 7.02 -4.59 -24.13
C ALA A 2 6.45 -3.33 -23.47
N GLN A 3 5.58 -2.61 -24.19
CA GLN A 3 4.98 -1.37 -23.70
C GLN A 3 4.00 -1.71 -22.57
N GLN A 4 4.20 -1.12 -21.39
CA GLN A 4 3.33 -1.35 -20.25
C GLN A 4 2.11 -0.44 -20.31
N ARG A 5 0.93 -1.02 -20.06
CA ARG A 5 -0.34 -0.31 -19.94
C ARG A 5 -0.97 -0.61 -18.59
N VAL A 6 -0.93 0.37 -17.69
CA VAL A 6 -1.32 0.20 -16.28
C VAL A 6 -2.72 0.77 -16.05
N PHE A 7 -3.57 -0.04 -15.44
CA PHE A 7 -4.90 0.36 -15.01
C PHE A 7 -4.85 0.83 -13.55
N VAL A 8 -5.15 2.09 -13.27
CA VAL A 8 -5.08 2.67 -11.93
C VAL A 8 -6.46 3.05 -11.43
N VAL A 9 -6.90 2.40 -10.35
CA VAL A 9 -8.17 2.70 -9.68
C VAL A 9 -7.92 3.76 -8.61
N GLY A 10 -8.50 4.95 -8.78
CA GLY A 10 -8.28 6.09 -7.88
C GLY A 10 -7.05 6.94 -8.24
N GLY A 11 -6.63 6.96 -9.51
CA GLY A 11 -5.41 7.65 -9.96
C GLY A 11 -5.41 9.18 -9.82
N SER A 12 -6.54 9.82 -9.52
CA SER A 12 -6.60 11.25 -9.20
C SER A 12 -6.50 11.54 -7.69
N GLY A 13 -6.39 10.51 -6.86
CA GLY A 13 -6.22 10.63 -5.41
C GLY A 13 -4.79 10.98 -4.98
N PHE A 14 -4.56 11.00 -3.67
CA PHE A 14 -3.27 11.37 -3.07
C PHE A 14 -2.11 10.49 -3.54
N LEU A 15 -2.17 9.18 -3.26
CA LEU A 15 -1.14 8.24 -3.71
C LEU A 15 -1.31 7.88 -5.19
N GLY A 16 -2.55 7.74 -5.66
CA GLY A 16 -2.86 7.40 -7.05
C GLY A 16 -2.21 8.36 -8.06
N SER A 17 -2.27 9.67 -7.79
CA SER A 17 -1.67 10.68 -8.68
C SER A 17 -0.16 10.58 -8.78
N ALA A 18 0.54 10.27 -7.67
CA ALA A 18 1.97 10.03 -7.68
C ALA A 18 2.33 8.76 -8.46
N ILE A 19 1.53 7.69 -8.35
CA ILE A 19 1.71 6.46 -9.13
C ILE A 19 1.50 6.72 -10.62
N VAL A 20 0.44 7.44 -11.01
CA VAL A 20 0.21 7.84 -12.40
C VAL A 20 1.37 8.67 -12.94
N LYS A 21 1.82 9.68 -12.18
CA LYS A 21 2.98 10.52 -12.52
C LYS A 21 4.25 9.67 -12.74
N GLN A 22 4.51 8.70 -11.87
CA GLN A 22 5.68 7.83 -11.96
C GLN A 22 5.60 6.80 -13.09
N ALA A 23 4.41 6.28 -13.40
CA ALA A 23 4.21 5.39 -14.53
C ALA A 23 4.46 6.14 -15.86
N VAL A 24 3.94 7.36 -15.98
CA VAL A 24 4.11 8.19 -17.18
C VAL A 24 5.57 8.63 -17.36
N SER A 25 6.30 8.93 -16.28
CA SER A 25 7.73 9.24 -16.37
C SER A 25 8.58 8.05 -16.83
N ARG A 26 8.09 6.82 -16.65
CA ARG A 26 8.66 5.59 -17.23
C ARG A 26 8.22 5.32 -18.68
N GLY A 27 7.42 6.20 -19.27
CA GLY A 27 6.90 6.05 -20.63
C GLY A 27 5.76 5.04 -20.75
N TRP A 28 5.08 4.71 -19.64
CA TRP A 28 3.97 3.76 -19.65
C TRP A 28 2.65 4.43 -19.99
N GLU A 29 1.77 3.69 -20.65
CA GLU A 29 0.38 4.10 -20.83
C GLU A 29 -0.40 3.86 -19.54
N VAL A 30 -1.28 4.80 -19.19
CA VAL A 30 -2.08 4.74 -17.98
C VAL A 30 -3.54 4.95 -18.29
N VAL A 31 -4.38 4.01 -17.85
CA VAL A 31 -5.82 4.18 -17.79
C VAL A 31 -6.19 4.38 -16.33
N SER A 32 -6.62 5.59 -15.97
CA SER A 32 -7.05 5.90 -14.60
C SER A 32 -8.56 6.02 -14.54
N ILE A 33 -9.18 5.26 -13.62
CA ILE A 33 -10.61 5.37 -13.34
C ILE A 33 -10.88 6.06 -12.00
N SER A 34 -11.96 6.85 -11.97
CA SER A 34 -12.56 7.39 -10.75
C SER A 34 -14.04 7.69 -11.00
N PRO A 35 -14.87 7.86 -9.95
CA PRO A 35 -16.29 8.20 -10.14
C PRO A 35 -16.54 9.51 -10.92
N SER A 36 -15.58 10.43 -10.90
CA SER A 36 -15.69 11.72 -11.61
C SER A 36 -15.03 11.70 -12.99
N GLY A 37 -14.11 10.75 -13.24
CA GLY A 37 -13.25 10.73 -14.42
C GLY A 37 -12.35 11.96 -14.59
N ARG A 38 -12.28 12.84 -13.59
CA ARG A 38 -11.54 14.10 -13.71
C ARG A 38 -10.04 13.86 -13.57
N PRO A 39 -9.23 14.52 -14.41
CA PRO A 39 -7.78 14.55 -14.26
C PRO A 39 -7.35 15.07 -12.89
N PHE A 40 -6.17 14.65 -12.45
CA PHE A 40 -5.56 15.21 -11.25
C PHE A 40 -5.34 16.73 -11.40
N THR A 41 -5.73 17.47 -10.36
CA THR A 41 -5.45 18.89 -10.17
C THR A 41 -4.83 19.09 -8.80
N THR A 42 -3.92 20.06 -8.69
CA THR A 42 -3.33 20.46 -7.41
C THR A 42 -4.41 21.05 -6.49
N PRO A 43 -4.17 21.15 -5.17
CA PRO A 43 -5.09 21.83 -4.26
C PRO A 43 -5.43 23.27 -4.66
N ALA A 44 -4.51 23.94 -5.37
CA ALA A 44 -4.71 25.28 -5.94
C ALA A 44 -5.53 25.30 -7.25
N GLY A 45 -6.01 24.15 -7.73
CA GLY A 45 -6.81 24.01 -8.95
C GLY A 45 -5.99 23.90 -10.24
N HIS A 46 -4.67 24.07 -10.19
CA HIS A 46 -3.82 23.96 -11.38
C HIS A 46 -3.66 22.50 -11.82
N ARG A 47 -3.72 22.26 -13.14
CA ARG A 47 -3.43 20.96 -13.75
C ARG A 47 -1.95 20.89 -14.15
N PRO A 48 -1.15 20.00 -13.55
CA PRO A 48 0.27 19.87 -13.90
C PRO A 48 0.43 19.24 -15.29
N ALA A 49 1.52 19.55 -15.98
CA ALA A 49 1.77 19.10 -17.36
C ALA A 49 1.68 17.58 -17.53
N TRP A 50 2.21 16.80 -16.56
CA TRP A 50 2.14 15.33 -16.60
C TRP A 50 0.70 14.82 -16.61
N SER A 51 -0.25 15.49 -15.95
CA SER A 51 -1.68 15.11 -15.89
C SER A 51 -2.39 15.29 -17.23
N SER A 52 -1.80 16.07 -18.14
CA SER A 52 -2.26 16.28 -19.52
C SER A 52 -1.45 15.49 -20.55
N SER A 53 -0.58 14.58 -20.11
CA SER A 53 0.21 13.73 -21.01
C SER A 53 -0.71 12.88 -21.91
N PRO A 54 -0.38 12.70 -23.20
CA PRO A 54 -1.14 11.83 -24.10
C PRO A 54 -1.10 10.35 -23.68
N LEU A 55 -0.17 9.97 -22.80
CA LEU A 55 -0.06 8.61 -22.25
C LEU A 55 -1.14 8.31 -21.19
N ILE A 56 -1.95 9.29 -20.77
CA ILE A 56 -2.96 9.12 -19.71
C ILE A 56 -4.37 9.24 -20.27
N SER A 57 -5.19 8.22 -20.01
CA SER A 57 -6.63 8.24 -20.21
C SER A 57 -7.34 8.31 -18.86
N TRP A 58 -7.99 9.43 -18.57
CA TRP A 58 -8.85 9.61 -17.39
C TRP A 58 -10.28 9.23 -17.74
N GLN A 59 -10.89 8.31 -17.00
CA GLN A 59 -12.23 7.78 -17.31
C GLN A 59 -13.14 7.79 -16.08
N SER A 60 -14.39 8.17 -16.31
CA SER A 60 -15.44 8.09 -15.29
C SER A 60 -15.93 6.65 -15.21
N ALA A 61 -15.67 5.99 -14.09
CA ALA A 61 -16.11 4.62 -13.85
C ALA A 61 -16.18 4.34 -12.35
N ASP A 62 -16.90 3.28 -12.01
CA ASP A 62 -17.12 2.85 -10.64
C ASP A 62 -16.51 1.47 -10.45
N ALA A 63 -15.58 1.35 -9.50
CA ALA A 63 -14.84 0.11 -9.26
C ALA A 63 -15.76 -1.08 -8.87
N LEU A 64 -16.94 -0.80 -8.31
CA LEU A 64 -17.93 -1.82 -7.96
C LEU A 64 -18.77 -2.28 -9.16
N ARG A 65 -18.69 -1.57 -10.30
CA ARG A 65 -19.50 -1.79 -11.49
C ARG A 65 -18.63 -2.13 -12.71
N PRO A 66 -18.26 -3.42 -12.88
CA PRO A 66 -17.38 -3.89 -13.96
C PRO A 66 -17.74 -3.40 -15.35
N GLU A 67 -19.03 -3.31 -15.66
CA GLU A 67 -19.54 -2.86 -16.95
C GLU A 67 -19.07 -1.45 -17.32
N THR A 68 -18.73 -0.62 -16.33
CA THR A 68 -18.25 0.75 -16.54
C THR A 68 -16.78 0.84 -16.94
N TYR A 69 -15.97 -0.22 -16.73
CA TYR A 69 -14.53 -0.18 -16.98
C TYR A 69 -13.93 -1.41 -17.66
N ALA A 70 -14.66 -2.52 -17.78
CA ALA A 70 -14.15 -3.80 -18.31
C ALA A 70 -13.49 -3.64 -19.70
N LYS A 71 -14.10 -2.85 -20.59
CA LYS A 71 -13.56 -2.57 -21.93
C LYS A 71 -12.19 -1.87 -21.87
N ALA A 72 -12.03 -0.91 -20.97
CA ALA A 72 -10.79 -0.15 -20.82
C ALA A 72 -9.68 -0.98 -20.14
N LEU A 73 -10.07 -1.85 -19.20
CA LEU A 73 -9.19 -2.82 -18.54
C LEU A 73 -8.67 -3.89 -19.52
N GLY A 74 -9.44 -4.18 -20.57
CA GLY A 74 -9.19 -5.20 -21.60
C GLY A 74 -7.79 -5.23 -22.21
N GLY A 75 -7.13 -4.08 -22.33
CA GLY A 75 -5.78 -3.96 -22.91
C GLY A 75 -4.66 -3.74 -21.89
N CYS A 76 -4.96 -3.78 -20.59
CA CYS A 76 -3.98 -3.47 -19.56
C CYS A 76 -3.14 -4.68 -19.17
N THR A 77 -1.86 -4.44 -18.89
CA THR A 77 -0.88 -5.46 -18.48
C THR A 77 -0.69 -5.51 -16.96
N ALA A 78 -1.13 -4.49 -16.24
CA ALA A 78 -1.03 -4.37 -14.79
C ALA A 78 -2.23 -3.61 -14.21
N VAL A 79 -2.56 -3.88 -12.95
CA VAL A 79 -3.57 -3.13 -12.19
C VAL A 79 -2.94 -2.56 -10.92
N VAL A 80 -3.32 -1.34 -10.56
CA VAL A 80 -3.04 -0.74 -9.26
C VAL A 80 -4.34 -0.25 -8.64
N HIS A 81 -4.67 -0.78 -7.47
CA HIS A 81 -5.86 -0.41 -6.73
C HIS A 81 -5.48 0.46 -5.52
N THR A 82 -5.77 1.77 -5.61
CA THR A 82 -5.38 2.74 -4.58
C THR A 82 -6.56 3.24 -3.74
N ILE A 83 -7.76 2.66 -3.91
CA ILE A 83 -8.91 3.07 -3.10
C ILE A 83 -8.67 2.68 -1.63
N GLY A 84 -8.87 3.65 -0.76
CA GLY A 84 -8.82 3.50 0.68
C GLY A 84 -9.41 4.75 1.30
N ILE A 85 -10.63 4.67 1.79
CA ILE A 85 -11.19 5.72 2.63
C ILE A 85 -10.69 5.46 4.06
N LEU A 86 -9.93 6.40 4.61
CA LEU A 86 -9.54 6.36 6.03
C LEU A 86 -10.69 6.81 6.93
N LEU A 87 -11.59 7.66 6.39
CA LEU A 87 -12.75 8.24 7.07
C LEU A 87 -13.79 8.60 6.00
N GLU A 88 -14.98 8.01 6.04
CA GLU A 88 -16.11 8.53 5.29
C GLU A 88 -16.84 9.59 6.13
N SER A 89 -17.30 10.66 5.47
CA SER A 89 -18.00 11.85 6.00
C SER A 89 -17.36 12.46 7.27
N ASP A 90 -16.38 13.37 7.15
CA ASP A 90 -16.66 14.80 7.33
C ASP A 90 -15.55 15.71 6.80
N TYR A 91 -15.05 15.48 5.57
CA TYR A 91 -14.19 16.50 4.93
C TYR A 91 -15.01 17.69 4.38
N LYS A 92 -16.35 17.66 4.53
CA LYS A 92 -17.29 18.69 4.06
C LYS A 92 -18.12 19.34 5.18
N ALA A 93 -17.65 19.36 6.42
CA ALA A 93 -18.18 20.26 7.44
C ALA A 93 -17.21 21.45 7.62
N GLY A 94 -17.44 22.51 6.85
CA GLY A 94 -16.76 23.79 7.02
C GLY A 94 -17.12 24.44 8.36
N GLY A 95 -16.11 24.99 9.04
CA GLY A 95 -16.31 25.75 10.28
C GLY A 95 -15.03 26.47 10.69
N ARG A 96 -14.87 27.71 10.20
CA ARG A 96 -13.88 28.69 10.66
C ARG A 96 -14.18 29.08 12.12
N GLY A 97 -13.16 29.06 12.97
CA GLY A 97 -13.14 29.79 14.24
C GLY A 97 -11.72 30.28 14.51
N PRO A 98 -11.47 31.58 14.68
CA PRO A 98 -10.12 32.11 14.92
C PRO A 98 -9.82 31.99 16.41
N GLY A 99 -9.00 31.01 16.78
CA GLY A 99 -8.46 30.86 18.13
C GLY A 99 -7.20 30.01 18.11
N PRO A 100 -6.21 30.24 18.99
CA PRO A 100 -4.96 29.46 19.05
C PRO A 100 -5.19 27.94 19.21
N GLY A 101 -6.29 27.54 19.86
CA GLY A 101 -6.70 26.13 19.99
C GLY A 101 -7.39 25.54 18.74
N GLY A 102 -7.92 26.38 17.85
CA GLY A 102 -8.63 25.94 16.63
C GLY A 102 -7.72 25.33 15.58
N VAL A 103 -6.45 25.79 15.51
CA VAL A 103 -5.44 25.27 14.56
C VAL A 103 -4.94 23.90 15.01
N LEU A 104 -4.68 23.73 16.32
CA LEU A 104 -4.29 22.44 16.89
C LEU A 104 -5.43 21.42 16.79
N ARG A 105 -6.68 21.84 17.03
CA ARG A 105 -7.89 21.01 16.84
C ARG A 105 -8.15 20.70 15.36
N GLY A 106 -7.86 21.64 14.45
CA GLY A 106 -7.95 21.43 13.01
C GLY A 106 -6.88 20.46 12.49
N LEU A 107 -5.67 20.52 13.06
CA LEU A 107 -4.60 19.56 12.79
C LEU A 107 -4.94 18.19 13.36
N ALA A 108 -5.43 18.11 14.61
CA ALA A 108 -5.89 16.88 15.23
C ALA A 108 -7.09 16.25 14.48
N ARG A 109 -8.08 17.03 14.04
CA ARG A 109 -9.19 16.53 13.18
C ARG A 109 -8.70 16.10 11.80
N GLY A 110 -7.77 16.84 11.19
CA GLY A 110 -7.08 16.42 9.95
C GLY A 110 -6.25 15.15 10.12
N TRP A 111 -5.99 14.77 11.37
CA TRP A 111 -5.26 13.59 11.83
C TRP A 111 -6.13 12.50 12.47
N GLY A 112 -7.46 12.68 12.59
CA GLY A 112 -8.34 11.72 13.27
C GLY A 112 -8.23 11.66 14.81
N LEU A 113 -7.55 12.63 15.43
CA LEU A 113 -7.23 12.70 16.86
C LEU A 113 -8.16 13.62 17.68
N GLY A 114 -9.33 14.01 17.16
CA GLY A 114 -10.22 14.98 17.80
C GLY A 114 -11.68 14.53 17.91
N GLU A 115 -12.16 14.45 19.17
CA GLU A 115 -13.52 14.15 19.67
C GLU A 115 -14.03 12.71 19.57
N SER A 116 -14.39 12.19 20.75
CA SER A 116 -15.18 10.99 21.00
C SER A 116 -16.41 10.91 20.10
N ARG A 117 -16.45 9.90 19.22
CA ARG A 117 -17.57 9.63 18.32
C ARG A 117 -18.72 8.94 19.06
N ASN A 118 -19.93 9.30 18.66
CA ASN A 118 -21.18 8.72 19.17
C ASN A 118 -21.29 7.24 18.71
N PRO A 119 -21.35 6.25 19.63
CA PRO A 119 -21.29 4.82 19.31
C PRO A 119 -22.53 4.25 18.57
N LEU A 120 -23.53 5.09 18.28
CA LEU A 120 -24.76 4.70 17.58
C LEU A 120 -24.73 4.99 16.07
N ASP A 121 -23.72 5.71 15.56
CA ASP A 121 -23.57 6.00 14.12
C ASP A 121 -22.69 4.96 13.38
N GLU A 122 -22.23 3.93 14.11
CA GLU A 122 -21.28 2.99 13.56
C GLU A 122 -21.84 2.16 12.40
N GLY A 123 -23.16 1.92 12.34
CA GLY A 123 -23.85 0.98 11.44
C GLY A 123 -23.63 1.23 9.94
N ALA A 124 -23.71 2.48 9.49
CA ALA A 124 -23.53 2.84 8.08
C ALA A 124 -22.04 2.81 7.68
N HIS A 125 -21.15 3.16 8.60
CA HIS A 125 -19.70 3.07 8.39
C HIS A 125 -19.20 1.61 8.38
N LYS A 126 -19.97 0.66 8.94
CA LYS A 126 -19.66 -0.78 8.95
C LYS A 126 -19.75 -1.42 7.58
N THR A 127 -20.49 -0.87 6.63
CA THR A 127 -20.61 -1.46 5.30
C THR A 127 -19.67 -0.77 4.31
N SER A 128 -19.33 0.49 4.56
CA SER A 128 -18.53 1.28 3.62
C SER A 128 -17.07 0.85 3.54
N TYR A 129 -16.38 0.55 4.64
CA TYR A 129 -14.97 0.13 4.56
C TYR A 129 -14.80 -1.18 3.82
N GLU A 130 -15.65 -2.17 4.08
CA GLU A 130 -15.69 -3.46 3.41
C GLU A 130 -15.92 -3.26 1.92
N VAL A 131 -16.94 -2.49 1.57
CA VAL A 131 -17.31 -2.23 0.18
C VAL A 131 -16.19 -1.48 -0.56
N MET A 132 -15.62 -0.44 0.05
CA MET A 132 -14.59 0.40 -0.57
C MET A 132 -13.20 -0.24 -0.57
N ASN A 133 -12.76 -0.87 0.52
CA ASN A 133 -11.42 -1.43 0.64
C ASN A 133 -11.32 -2.84 0.05
N ARG A 134 -12.31 -3.70 0.31
CA ARG A 134 -12.28 -5.13 -0.05
C ARG A 134 -13.08 -5.39 -1.32
N ASP A 135 -14.37 -5.09 -1.33
CA ASP A 135 -15.26 -5.55 -2.41
C ASP A 135 -14.94 -4.84 -3.73
N SER A 136 -14.57 -3.55 -3.70
CA SER A 136 -14.13 -2.83 -4.90
C SER A 136 -12.82 -3.37 -5.49
N ALA A 137 -11.88 -3.81 -4.64
CA ALA A 137 -10.63 -4.42 -5.08
C ALA A 137 -10.87 -5.80 -5.70
N LEU A 138 -11.76 -6.60 -5.08
CA LEU A 138 -12.14 -7.92 -5.59
C LEU A 138 -12.93 -7.83 -6.89
N SER A 139 -13.81 -6.84 -7.04
CA SER A 139 -14.54 -6.58 -8.28
C SER A 139 -13.55 -6.36 -9.44
N VAL A 140 -12.61 -5.43 -9.27
CA VAL A 140 -11.60 -5.12 -10.28
C VAL A 140 -10.68 -6.32 -10.56
N ALA A 141 -10.28 -7.06 -9.53
CA ALA A 141 -9.43 -8.25 -9.69
C ALA A 141 -10.12 -9.35 -10.50
N ARG A 142 -11.41 -9.60 -10.25
CA ARG A 142 -12.21 -10.58 -11.00
C ARG A 142 -12.34 -10.19 -12.47
N THR A 143 -12.69 -8.94 -12.75
CA THR A 143 -12.78 -8.43 -14.13
C THR A 143 -11.42 -8.48 -14.84
N PHE A 144 -10.32 -8.22 -14.11
CA PHE A 144 -8.98 -8.32 -14.69
C PHE A 144 -8.61 -9.77 -15.02
N LEU A 145 -8.93 -10.72 -14.14
CA LEU A 145 -8.76 -12.15 -14.37
C LEU A 145 -9.56 -12.65 -15.59
N GLU A 146 -10.82 -12.25 -15.70
CA GLU A 146 -11.67 -12.56 -16.87
C GLU A 146 -11.05 -12.02 -18.16
N SER A 147 -10.56 -10.79 -18.11
CA SER A 147 -9.87 -10.16 -19.23
C SER A 147 -8.56 -10.88 -19.61
N LEU A 148 -7.76 -11.30 -18.63
CA LEU A 148 -6.55 -12.08 -18.84
C LEU A 148 -6.86 -13.43 -19.49
N ARG A 149 -7.89 -14.13 -19.00
CA ARG A 149 -8.35 -15.41 -19.57
C ARG A 149 -8.78 -15.27 -21.02
N ALA A 150 -9.53 -14.22 -21.34
CA ALA A 150 -9.94 -13.93 -22.71
C ALA A 150 -8.76 -13.64 -23.67
N ARG A 151 -7.61 -13.21 -23.14
CA ARG A 151 -6.39 -12.94 -23.93
C ARG A 151 -5.42 -14.12 -24.01
N CYS A 152 -5.56 -15.13 -23.16
CA CYS A 152 -4.64 -16.27 -23.15
C CYS A 152 -4.94 -17.17 -24.37
N PRO A 153 -3.99 -17.34 -25.32
CA PRO A 153 -4.18 -18.27 -26.43
C PRO A 153 -4.22 -19.70 -25.88
N VAL A 154 -5.25 -20.47 -26.29
CA VAL A 154 -5.41 -21.90 -25.92
C VAL A 154 -4.33 -22.78 -26.59
N THR A 155 -3.58 -22.24 -27.55
CA THR A 155 -2.67 -22.98 -28.42
C THR A 155 -1.37 -22.20 -28.65
N GLY A 156 -0.46 -22.23 -27.68
CA GLY A 156 0.89 -21.70 -27.83
C GLY A 156 1.84 -22.22 -26.75
N PRO A 157 3.13 -22.44 -27.06
CA PRO A 157 4.10 -23.02 -26.12
C PRO A 157 4.62 -22.06 -25.05
N SER A 158 4.19 -20.79 -25.04
CA SER A 158 4.64 -19.80 -24.05
C SER A 158 3.65 -19.71 -22.89
N THR A 159 4.08 -20.08 -21.68
CA THR A 159 3.33 -19.82 -20.45
C THR A 159 3.18 -18.31 -20.25
N PRO A 160 1.95 -17.78 -20.09
CA PRO A 160 1.76 -16.34 -19.90
C PRO A 160 2.34 -15.92 -18.55
N LYS A 161 3.23 -14.93 -18.57
CA LYS A 161 3.77 -14.33 -17.33
C LYS A 161 2.61 -13.79 -16.49
N PRO A 162 2.52 -14.13 -15.18
CA PRO A 162 1.47 -13.64 -14.30
C PRO A 162 1.41 -12.10 -14.29
N ALA A 163 0.22 -11.55 -14.50
CA ALA A 163 0.04 -10.11 -14.57
C ALA A 163 0.00 -9.48 -13.16
N PRO A 164 0.78 -8.42 -12.89
CA PRO A 164 0.83 -7.80 -11.57
C PRO A 164 -0.50 -7.10 -11.22
N PHE A 165 -0.97 -7.37 -10.00
CA PHE A 165 -2.10 -6.68 -9.37
C PHE A 165 -1.64 -6.08 -8.05
N VAL A 166 -1.42 -4.77 -8.03
CA VAL A 166 -0.96 -4.05 -6.86
C VAL A 166 -2.15 -3.57 -6.05
N TYR A 167 -2.20 -3.94 -4.78
CA TYR A 167 -3.19 -3.44 -3.82
C TYR A 167 -2.51 -2.60 -2.74
N ILE A 168 -2.99 -1.37 -2.57
CA ILE A 168 -2.51 -0.49 -1.50
C ILE A 168 -3.29 -0.80 -0.21
N SER A 169 -2.59 -1.45 0.70
CA SER A 169 -3.01 -1.73 2.08
C SER A 169 -2.53 -0.61 3.01
N ALA A 170 -2.34 -0.91 4.29
CA ALA A 170 -1.76 -0.03 5.28
C ALA A 170 -0.93 -0.83 6.30
N GLU A 171 0.07 -0.18 6.88
CA GLU A 171 0.66 -0.68 8.12
C GLU A 171 -0.26 -0.43 9.31
N ASP A 172 -0.23 -1.37 10.23
CA ASP A 172 -0.94 -1.27 11.50
C ASP A 172 -0.09 -0.54 12.53
N ILE A 173 0.14 0.74 12.29
CA ILE A 173 0.96 1.61 13.16
C ILE A 173 0.16 2.78 13.73
N PHE A 174 -1.07 2.97 13.26
CA PHE A 174 -1.88 4.14 13.62
C PHE A 174 -2.95 3.85 14.65
N ARG A 175 -3.04 2.66 15.27
CA ARG A 175 -3.99 2.47 16.38
C ARG A 175 -3.50 3.27 17.61
N PRO A 176 -4.39 4.03 18.29
CA PRO A 176 -5.86 4.04 18.18
C PRO A 176 -6.46 5.06 17.19
N ILE A 177 -5.65 5.85 16.48
CA ILE A 177 -6.07 6.89 15.51
C ILE A 177 -6.87 6.29 14.35
N VAL A 178 -6.43 5.14 13.85
CA VAL A 178 -7.11 4.38 12.80
C VAL A 178 -7.84 3.21 13.44
N SER A 179 -9.07 2.95 13.00
CA SER A 179 -9.86 1.85 13.55
C SER A 179 -9.23 0.50 13.21
N GLU A 180 -9.29 -0.45 14.16
CA GLU A 180 -8.87 -1.83 13.92
C GLU A 180 -9.59 -2.44 12.72
N ARG A 181 -10.86 -2.05 12.51
CA ARG A 181 -11.66 -2.45 11.35
C ARG A 181 -11.05 -2.01 10.02
N TYR A 182 -10.55 -0.78 9.92
CA TYR A 182 -9.93 -0.31 8.69
C TYR A 182 -8.74 -1.22 8.31
N ILE A 183 -7.88 -1.54 9.28
CA ILE A 183 -6.77 -2.48 9.07
C ILE A 183 -7.29 -3.87 8.73
N LYS A 184 -8.27 -4.39 9.46
CA LYS A 184 -8.86 -5.70 9.21
C LYS A 184 -9.42 -5.84 7.79
N THR A 185 -10.20 -4.87 7.32
CA THR A 185 -10.75 -4.89 5.95
C THR A 185 -9.67 -4.84 4.87
N LYS A 186 -8.57 -4.11 5.09
CA LYS A 186 -7.39 -4.14 4.22
C LYS A 186 -6.73 -5.53 4.21
N ARG A 187 -6.59 -6.18 5.37
CA ARG A 187 -6.04 -7.55 5.48
C ARG A 187 -6.93 -8.61 4.86
N GLU A 188 -8.25 -8.50 5.01
CA GLU A 188 -9.23 -9.37 4.34
C GLU A 188 -9.13 -9.26 2.81
N ALA A 189 -8.95 -8.04 2.28
CA ALA A 189 -8.73 -7.84 0.84
C ALA A 189 -7.44 -8.50 0.35
N GLU A 190 -6.34 -8.39 1.10
CA GLU A 190 -5.08 -9.08 0.78
C GLU A 190 -5.28 -10.59 0.72
N TYR A 191 -5.94 -11.18 1.72
CA TYR A 191 -6.23 -12.61 1.78
C TYR A 191 -7.06 -13.08 0.58
N GLU A 192 -8.17 -12.41 0.28
CA GLU A 192 -9.05 -12.80 -0.82
C GLU A 192 -8.40 -12.60 -2.19
N LEU A 193 -7.57 -11.57 -2.38
CA LEU A 193 -6.80 -11.38 -3.60
C LEU A 193 -5.75 -12.50 -3.79
N ALA A 194 -5.06 -12.90 -2.73
CA ALA A 194 -4.13 -14.04 -2.76
C ALA A 194 -4.86 -15.36 -3.03
N ARG A 195 -6.06 -15.54 -2.48
CA ARG A 195 -6.91 -16.69 -2.77
C ARG A 195 -7.38 -16.70 -4.23
N LEU A 196 -7.69 -15.53 -4.81
CA LEU A 196 -8.08 -15.43 -6.22
C LEU A 196 -6.94 -15.76 -7.17
N SER A 197 -5.68 -15.42 -6.85
CA SER A 197 -4.54 -15.75 -7.70
C SER A 197 -4.25 -17.25 -7.77
N LEU A 198 -4.64 -18.03 -6.76
CA LEU A 198 -4.55 -19.49 -6.81
C LEU A 198 -5.52 -20.14 -7.78
N LYS A 199 -6.65 -19.49 -8.09
CA LYS A 199 -7.69 -20.01 -8.99
C LYS A 199 -7.26 -19.84 -10.46
N SER A 200 -6.44 -20.78 -10.91
CA SER A 200 -5.72 -20.78 -12.20
C SER A 200 -6.42 -21.64 -13.29
N VAL A 201 -5.92 -21.54 -14.53
CA VAL A 201 -6.37 -22.30 -15.72
C VAL A 201 -5.54 -23.58 -15.81
N PRO A 202 -6.11 -24.76 -16.13
CA PRO A 202 -5.35 -26.01 -16.27
C PRO A 202 -4.16 -25.84 -17.23
N SER A 203 -2.94 -26.13 -16.75
CA SER A 203 -1.71 -26.05 -17.56
C SER A 203 -1.52 -27.31 -18.41
N ALA A 204 -1.13 -27.13 -19.69
CA ALA A 204 -0.91 -28.23 -20.62
C ALA A 204 0.56 -28.73 -20.67
N SER A 205 1.49 -28.18 -19.87
CA SER A 205 2.89 -28.60 -19.92
C SER A 205 3.59 -28.50 -18.55
N ALA A 206 3.80 -29.65 -17.91
CA ALA A 206 4.68 -29.78 -16.76
C ALA A 206 6.07 -30.24 -17.23
N ALA A 207 7.01 -29.31 -17.41
CA ALA A 207 8.44 -29.63 -17.50
C ALA A 207 9.33 -28.43 -17.13
N SER A 208 10.02 -28.56 -15.99
CA SER A 208 11.35 -28.03 -15.67
C SER A 208 11.62 -26.52 -15.80
N GLU A 209 11.38 -25.75 -14.74
CA GLU A 209 12.24 -24.62 -14.34
C GLU A 209 12.33 -24.50 -12.80
N THR A 210 13.55 -24.36 -12.29
CA THR A 210 13.86 -24.30 -10.85
C THR A 210 13.80 -22.85 -10.36
N GLY A 211 12.67 -22.44 -9.78
CA GLY A 211 12.53 -21.10 -9.17
C GLY A 211 11.18 -20.81 -8.50
N ALA A 212 11.18 -20.80 -7.17
CA ALA A 212 10.34 -19.97 -6.28
C ALA A 212 8.78 -20.04 -6.26
N ASN A 213 8.10 -21.09 -6.71
CA ASN A 213 6.63 -21.22 -6.53
C ASN A 213 6.17 -22.61 -6.04
N ALA A 214 6.51 -22.99 -4.80
CA ALA A 214 6.26 -24.34 -4.28
C ALA A 214 4.76 -24.74 -4.14
N ALA A 215 3.82 -23.78 -4.04
CA ALA A 215 2.40 -24.08 -3.83
C ALA A 215 1.58 -24.29 -5.11
N ALA A 216 1.95 -23.63 -6.22
CA ALA A 216 1.25 -23.77 -7.52
C ALA A 216 1.73 -25.01 -8.31
N ILE A 217 2.96 -25.46 -8.06
CA ILE A 217 3.58 -26.60 -8.75
C ILE A 217 2.89 -27.93 -8.36
N ALA A 218 2.26 -28.02 -7.18
CA ALA A 218 1.57 -29.24 -6.74
C ALA A 218 0.28 -29.56 -7.54
N SER A 219 -0.31 -28.59 -8.24
CA SER A 219 -1.58 -28.76 -8.97
C SER A 219 -1.48 -28.64 -10.50
N GLY A 220 -0.29 -28.45 -11.07
CA GLY A 220 -0.10 -28.32 -12.52
C GLY A 220 -0.84 -27.11 -13.11
N THR A 221 -0.86 -25.98 -12.40
CA THR A 221 -1.71 -24.84 -12.73
C THR A 221 -0.93 -23.53 -12.58
N GLU A 222 -0.84 -22.72 -13.64
CA GLU A 222 -0.06 -21.47 -13.64
C GLU A 222 -0.93 -20.27 -13.25
N PRO A 223 -0.50 -19.40 -12.31
CA PRO A 223 -1.28 -18.26 -11.86
C PRO A 223 -1.34 -17.16 -12.94
N LEU A 224 -2.53 -16.72 -13.34
CA LEU A 224 -2.67 -15.58 -14.27
C LEU A 224 -2.43 -14.23 -13.61
N LEU A 225 -2.58 -14.16 -12.29
CA LEU A 225 -2.50 -12.95 -11.49
C LEU A 225 -1.36 -13.08 -10.49
N ARG A 226 -0.52 -12.05 -10.42
CA ARG A 226 0.52 -11.90 -9.39
C ARG A 226 0.12 -10.78 -8.45
N PRO A 227 -0.52 -11.07 -7.31
CA PRO A 227 -0.90 -10.05 -6.36
C PRO A 227 0.33 -9.51 -5.63
N PHE A 228 0.33 -8.21 -5.40
CA PHE A 228 1.41 -7.48 -4.76
C PHE A 228 0.82 -6.50 -3.75
N PHE A 229 1.12 -6.69 -2.46
CA PHE A 229 0.51 -5.94 -1.38
C PHE A 229 1.47 -4.88 -0.86
N VAL A 230 1.11 -3.61 -0.96
CA VAL A 230 1.94 -2.51 -0.45
C VAL A 230 1.33 -2.02 0.85
N ARG A 231 2.08 -2.12 1.95
CA ARG A 231 1.70 -1.67 3.29
C ARG A 231 2.50 -0.42 3.65
N PRO A 232 2.09 0.77 3.18
CA PRO A 232 2.73 2.01 3.59
C PRO A 232 2.32 2.40 5.02
N GLY A 233 3.26 2.98 5.75
CA GLY A 233 3.05 3.69 7.00
C GLY A 233 2.58 5.12 6.74
N LEU A 234 3.09 6.09 7.51
CA LEU A 234 2.70 7.49 7.29
C LEU A 234 3.22 7.98 5.94
N MET A 235 2.31 8.37 5.06
CA MET A 235 2.66 9.03 3.81
C MET A 235 2.49 10.54 3.91
N TYR A 236 3.50 11.30 3.47
CA TYR A 236 3.43 12.75 3.43
C TYR A 236 3.80 13.30 2.05
N HIS A 237 3.27 14.47 1.74
CA HIS A 237 3.66 15.24 0.57
C HIS A 237 3.43 16.74 0.83
N PRO A 238 4.48 17.58 0.80
CA PRO A 238 4.37 18.98 1.18
C PRO A 238 3.36 19.80 0.36
N GLN A 239 3.31 19.59 -0.95
CA GLN A 239 2.48 20.41 -1.85
C GLN A 239 1.02 19.93 -1.98
N THR A 240 0.78 18.62 -2.01
CA THR A 240 -0.57 18.05 -2.22
C THR A 240 -1.32 17.80 -0.92
N ARG A 241 -0.60 17.62 0.21
CA ARG A 241 -1.15 17.51 1.56
C ARG A 241 -0.23 18.18 2.59
N PRO A 242 -0.13 19.52 2.61
CA PRO A 242 0.80 20.24 3.49
C PRO A 242 0.67 19.87 4.96
N LEU A 243 -0.56 19.61 5.44
CA LEU A 243 -0.83 19.22 6.83
C LEU A 243 -0.22 17.87 7.26
N SER A 244 0.19 17.04 6.30
CA SER A 244 0.90 15.77 6.60
C SER A 244 2.39 15.99 6.93
N THR A 245 2.96 17.15 6.57
CA THR A 245 4.41 17.40 6.64
C THR A 245 4.90 17.60 8.07
N LEU A 246 4.19 18.39 8.88
CA LEU A 246 4.62 18.69 10.24
C LEU A 246 4.76 17.43 11.10
N PRO A 247 3.77 16.53 11.12
CA PRO A 247 3.92 15.38 12.00
C PRO A 247 4.79 14.29 11.36
N ALA A 248 4.93 14.28 10.03
CA ALA A 248 5.99 13.50 9.40
C ALA A 248 7.37 13.93 9.92
N ALA A 249 7.66 15.23 10.00
CA ALA A 249 8.93 15.70 10.56
C ALA A 249 9.12 15.28 12.04
N LEU A 250 8.05 15.32 12.85
CA LEU A 250 8.11 14.86 14.25
C LEU A 250 8.38 13.36 14.35
N LEU A 251 7.72 12.54 13.53
CA LEU A 251 7.94 11.09 13.52
C LEU A 251 9.29 10.71 12.93
N ASP A 252 9.79 11.46 11.95
CA ASP A 252 11.13 11.25 11.39
C ASP A 252 12.23 11.56 12.42
N LEU A 253 12.05 12.65 13.18
CA LEU A 253 12.90 12.95 14.33
C LEU A 253 12.82 11.85 15.39
N SER A 254 11.60 11.40 15.73
CA SER A 254 11.39 10.30 16.67
C SER A 254 12.15 9.05 16.22
N ALA A 255 11.96 8.61 14.97
CA ALA A 255 12.61 7.43 14.42
C ALA A 255 14.15 7.57 14.44
N SER A 256 14.66 8.75 14.11
CA SER A 256 16.10 9.06 14.16
C SER A 256 16.66 8.98 15.57
N VAL A 257 15.93 9.48 16.58
CA VAL A 257 16.32 9.37 18.00
C VAL A 257 16.31 7.91 18.45
N HIS A 258 15.26 7.14 18.12
CA HIS A 258 15.20 5.72 18.46
C HIS A 258 16.37 4.93 17.84
N ALA A 259 16.68 5.17 16.55
CA ALA A 259 17.80 4.52 15.88
C ALA A 259 19.17 4.82 16.53
N ARG A 260 19.35 6.05 17.04
CA ARG A 260 20.57 6.44 17.78
C ARG A 260 20.64 5.82 19.17
N LEU A 261 19.50 5.66 19.85
CA LEU A 261 19.45 5.10 21.20
C LEU A 261 19.58 3.57 21.21
N ASP A 262 18.97 2.88 20.25
CA ASP A 262 19.00 1.42 20.12
C ASP A 262 20.33 0.89 19.52
N GLY A 263 21.12 1.76 18.88
CA GLY A 263 22.33 1.42 18.13
C GLY A 263 21.99 0.92 16.72
N ALA A 264 22.69 1.42 15.70
CA ALA A 264 22.44 0.98 14.32
C ALA A 264 22.79 -0.51 14.16
N PRO A 265 21.92 -1.34 13.56
CA PRO A 265 22.29 -2.72 13.23
C PRO A 265 23.42 -2.69 12.18
N SER A 266 24.61 -3.15 12.57
CA SER A 266 25.74 -3.33 11.67
C SER A 266 25.38 -4.33 10.57
N SER A 267 25.51 -3.91 9.32
CA SER A 267 25.28 -4.76 8.13
C SER A 267 26.56 -5.47 7.65
N ASP A 268 27.61 -5.51 8.47
CA ASP A 268 28.91 -6.07 8.08
C ASP A 268 29.39 -7.16 9.06
N PRO A 269 29.49 -8.45 8.65
CA PRO A 269 29.93 -9.53 9.54
C PRO A 269 31.44 -9.56 9.82
N GLY A 270 32.22 -8.59 9.34
CA GLY A 270 33.69 -8.71 9.25
C GLY A 270 34.54 -7.62 9.91
N SER A 271 33.99 -6.51 10.41
CA SER A 271 34.82 -5.41 10.93
C SER A 271 34.90 -5.38 12.46
N THR A 272 36.02 -5.84 13.03
CA THR A 272 36.44 -5.51 14.40
C THR A 272 36.95 -4.05 14.41
N GLY A 273 36.03 -3.10 14.53
CA GLY A 273 36.33 -1.67 14.56
C GLY A 273 35.18 -0.87 15.14
N ASP A 274 35.31 -0.53 16.42
CA ASP A 274 34.55 0.47 17.20
C ASP A 274 33.08 0.70 16.77
N THR A 275 32.19 -0.18 17.23
CA THR A 275 30.74 0.01 17.07
C THR A 275 30.20 0.85 18.22
N SER A 276 29.59 1.99 17.90
CA SER A 276 28.78 2.76 18.83
C SER A 276 27.59 1.92 19.31
N GLY A 277 27.78 1.18 20.39
CA GLY A 277 26.71 0.45 21.07
C GLY A 277 25.58 1.38 21.52
N PRO A 278 24.40 0.83 21.89
CA PRO A 278 23.28 1.63 22.39
C PRO A 278 23.76 2.57 23.50
N THR A 279 23.21 3.80 23.53
CA THR A 279 23.67 4.83 24.48
C THR A 279 23.46 4.33 25.91
N ARG A 280 24.55 4.04 26.62
CA ARG A 280 24.54 3.57 28.01
C ARG A 280 24.79 4.73 28.97
N LEU A 281 23.98 4.80 30.02
CA LEU A 281 24.25 5.66 31.17
C LEU A 281 25.48 5.12 31.96
N PRO A 282 26.09 5.92 32.84
CA PRO A 282 26.99 5.38 33.87
C PRO A 282 26.32 4.20 34.58
N PHE A 283 27.11 3.17 34.91
CA PHE A 283 26.65 1.86 35.41
C PHE A 283 26.00 0.91 34.38
N GLY A 284 26.08 1.21 33.08
CA GLY A 284 25.71 0.25 32.02
C GLY A 284 24.20 0.12 31.76
N LEU A 285 23.39 1.01 32.35
CA LEU A 285 21.94 1.06 32.17
C LEU A 285 21.59 1.64 30.79
N ARG A 286 20.65 0.99 30.08
CA ARG A 286 20.13 1.46 28.79
C ARG A 286 19.07 2.52 29.03
N ILE A 287 19.09 3.62 28.27
CA ILE A 287 18.01 4.61 28.30
C ILE A 287 16.79 3.98 27.59
N PRO A 288 15.67 3.72 28.30
CA PRO A 288 14.49 3.16 27.66
C PRO A 288 13.89 4.17 26.70
N THR A 289 13.68 3.77 25.44
CA THR A 289 13.00 4.64 24.46
C THR A 289 11.49 4.66 24.73
N PRO A 290 10.77 5.71 24.31
CA PRO A 290 9.30 5.73 24.39
C PRO A 290 8.65 4.51 23.73
N ALA A 291 9.17 4.07 22.58
CA ALA A 291 8.70 2.85 21.93
C ALA A 291 8.96 1.60 22.79
N SER A 292 10.14 1.48 23.42
CA SER A 292 10.43 0.37 24.33
C SER A 292 9.48 0.34 25.53
N LEU A 293 9.15 1.50 26.11
CA LEU A 293 8.20 1.59 27.22
C LEU A 293 6.78 1.18 26.81
N ILE A 294 6.33 1.61 25.62
CA ILE A 294 5.04 1.17 25.09
C ILE A 294 5.04 -0.34 24.87
N ARG A 295 6.13 -0.92 24.36
CA ARG A 295 6.21 -2.37 24.16
C ARG A 295 6.18 -3.15 25.46
N THR A 296 6.84 -2.67 26.51
CA THR A 296 6.95 -3.37 27.79
C THR A 296 5.74 -3.17 28.69
N LEU A 297 5.14 -1.99 28.70
CA LEU A 297 4.12 -1.59 29.67
C LEU A 297 2.77 -1.23 29.03
N GLY A 298 2.72 -1.00 27.71
CA GLY A 298 1.51 -0.56 27.02
C GLY A 298 0.52 -1.70 26.76
N PRO A 299 -0.80 -1.45 26.86
CA PRO A 299 -1.82 -2.43 26.45
C PRO A 299 -1.75 -2.73 24.95
N SER A 300 -2.29 -3.88 24.52
CA SER A 300 -2.25 -4.34 23.12
C SER A 300 -2.78 -3.32 22.10
N SER A 301 -3.73 -2.46 22.52
CA SER A 301 -4.32 -1.42 21.68
C SER A 301 -3.38 -0.28 21.29
N VAL A 302 -2.30 -0.06 22.06
CA VAL A 302 -1.31 1.00 21.79
C VAL A 302 0.04 0.45 21.33
N GLN A 303 0.20 -0.88 21.25
CA GLN A 303 1.41 -1.51 20.72
C GLN A 303 1.80 -0.99 19.32
N PRO A 304 0.86 -0.81 18.37
CA PRO A 304 1.12 -0.16 17.07
C PRO A 304 1.81 1.21 17.14
N LEU A 305 1.59 1.98 18.21
CA LEU A 305 2.21 3.29 18.38
C LEU A 305 3.73 3.20 18.57
N ALA A 306 4.22 2.10 19.17
CA ALA A 306 5.66 1.88 19.28
C ALA A 306 6.32 1.73 17.90
N ASP A 307 5.63 1.06 16.97
CA ASP A 307 6.09 0.94 15.59
C ASP A 307 6.01 2.29 14.86
N LEU A 308 4.98 3.11 15.09
CA LEU A 308 4.89 4.46 14.51
C LEU A 308 6.05 5.37 14.93
N LEU A 309 6.47 5.30 16.19
CA LEU A 309 7.55 6.14 16.71
C LEU A 309 8.93 5.76 16.18
N THR A 310 9.08 4.52 15.69
CA THR A 310 10.36 3.95 15.22
C THR A 310 10.44 3.87 13.71
N ILE A 311 9.31 3.93 13.01
CA ILE A 311 9.24 3.84 11.56
C ILE A 311 9.16 5.26 10.97
N PRO A 312 10.19 5.69 10.22
CA PRO A 312 10.19 7.02 9.64
C PRO A 312 9.17 7.12 8.49
N PRO A 313 8.51 8.27 8.31
CA PRO A 313 7.46 8.45 7.33
C PRO A 313 7.97 8.32 5.89
N LEU A 314 7.08 8.00 4.97
CA LEU A 314 7.36 7.85 3.56
C LEU A 314 6.88 9.07 2.77
N HIS A 315 7.76 9.59 1.91
CA HIS A 315 7.28 10.49 0.87
C HIS A 315 6.43 9.69 -0.12
N VAL A 316 5.30 10.24 -0.57
CA VAL A 316 4.38 9.53 -1.49
C VAL A 316 5.10 9.06 -2.76
N ASP A 317 6.00 9.86 -3.32
CA ASP A 317 6.76 9.50 -4.51
C ASP A 317 7.65 8.25 -4.30
N THR A 318 8.11 8.00 -3.08
CA THR A 318 8.88 6.78 -2.74
C THR A 318 8.00 5.53 -2.89
N VAL A 319 6.76 5.61 -2.41
CA VAL A 319 5.77 4.53 -2.56
C VAL A 319 5.44 4.33 -4.04
N ALA A 320 5.24 5.41 -4.79
CA ALA A 320 4.96 5.34 -6.23
C ALA A 320 6.11 4.68 -7.01
N LYS A 321 7.37 5.02 -6.70
CA LYS A 321 8.55 4.37 -7.28
C LYS A 321 8.58 2.87 -7.01
N ALA A 322 8.34 2.46 -5.78
CA ALA A 322 8.30 1.04 -5.39
C ALA A 322 7.17 0.28 -6.11
N VAL A 323 5.98 0.86 -6.22
CA VAL A 323 4.85 0.28 -6.97
C VAL A 323 5.24 0.05 -8.44
N CYS A 324 5.80 1.06 -9.10
CA CYS A 324 6.23 0.89 -10.50
C CYS A 324 7.39 -0.11 -10.63
N ALA A 325 8.35 -0.14 -9.71
CA ALA A 325 9.42 -1.14 -9.73
C ALA A 325 8.88 -2.58 -9.60
N ALA A 326 7.88 -2.79 -8.74
CA ALA A 326 7.21 -4.09 -8.60
C ALA A 326 6.48 -4.53 -9.88
N ILE A 327 5.78 -3.61 -10.54
CA ILE A 327 5.12 -3.86 -11.84
C ILE A 327 6.16 -4.22 -12.91
N ALA A 328 7.30 -3.52 -12.92
CA ALA A 328 8.40 -3.78 -13.86
C ALA A 328 9.12 -5.12 -13.58
N GLY A 329 8.95 -5.70 -12.39
CA GLY A 329 9.70 -6.89 -11.96
C GLY A 329 11.15 -6.58 -11.58
N GLU A 330 11.44 -5.34 -11.19
CA GLU A 330 12.76 -4.85 -10.75
C GLU A 330 13.10 -5.29 -9.30
N THR A 331 12.44 -6.32 -8.76
CA THR A 331 12.58 -6.76 -7.35
C THR A 331 13.92 -7.42 -7.01
N GLY A 332 14.84 -7.52 -7.98
CA GLY A 332 16.29 -7.43 -7.76
C GLY A 332 16.88 -8.28 -6.64
N GLY A 333 16.54 -9.57 -6.54
CA GLY A 333 17.22 -10.51 -5.62
C GLY A 333 17.18 -10.13 -4.14
N ALA A 334 16.34 -9.17 -3.73
CA ALA A 334 16.07 -8.88 -2.34
C ALA A 334 15.33 -10.11 -1.79
N LYS A 335 16.10 -11.01 -1.16
CA LYS A 335 15.70 -12.19 -0.39
C LYS A 335 14.22 -12.08 0.00
N ALA A 336 13.36 -12.76 -0.77
CA ALA A 336 11.91 -12.78 -0.70
C ALA A 336 11.33 -11.78 0.32
N VAL A 337 11.03 -10.57 -0.17
CA VAL A 337 10.36 -9.53 0.63
C VAL A 337 9.06 -10.11 1.20
N GLY A 338 9.11 -10.50 2.49
CA GLY A 338 8.03 -11.03 3.32
C GLY A 338 6.98 -11.87 2.61
N THR A 339 7.26 -13.15 2.35
CA THR A 339 6.24 -14.13 1.93
C THR A 339 5.43 -14.62 3.13
N SER A 340 4.52 -13.80 3.64
CA SER A 340 3.34 -14.33 4.32
C SER A 340 2.23 -13.29 4.45
N VAL A 341 1.09 -13.60 3.84
CA VAL A 341 -0.20 -13.06 4.27
C VAL A 341 -0.73 -14.03 5.33
N THR A 342 -0.26 -13.91 6.58
CA THR A 342 -0.95 -14.55 7.71
C THR A 342 -2.11 -13.64 8.07
N ALA A 343 -3.25 -13.84 7.39
CA ALA A 343 -4.49 -13.34 7.91
C ALA A 343 -4.99 -14.39 8.92
N GLU A 344 -4.82 -14.14 10.22
CA GLU A 344 -5.69 -14.77 11.23
C GLU A 344 -7.10 -14.18 11.04
N VAL A 345 -7.78 -14.61 9.98
CA VAL A 345 -9.21 -14.39 9.85
C VAL A 345 -9.84 -15.48 10.70
N ALA A 346 -10.27 -15.09 11.90
CA ALA A 346 -11.09 -15.95 12.75
C ALA A 346 -12.25 -16.51 11.89
N ALA A 347 -12.22 -17.84 11.70
CA ALA A 347 -13.06 -18.68 10.84
C ALA A 347 -12.42 -19.14 9.51
N ARG A 348 -11.69 -20.27 9.63
CA ARG A 348 -11.53 -21.37 8.67
C ARG A 348 -10.61 -21.17 7.46
N ASP A 349 -9.73 -22.16 7.34
CA ASP A 349 -8.71 -22.48 6.32
C ASP A 349 -7.30 -21.87 6.51
N GLU A 350 -6.29 -22.71 6.26
CA GLU A 350 -4.85 -22.52 6.48
C GLU A 350 -4.28 -21.22 5.85
N PRO A 351 -3.18 -20.67 6.38
CA PRO A 351 -2.55 -19.45 5.86
C PRO A 351 -2.15 -19.59 4.39
N VAL A 352 -2.76 -18.78 3.52
CA VAL A 352 -2.50 -18.76 2.08
C VAL A 352 -1.31 -17.83 1.78
N SER A 353 -0.12 -18.40 1.53
CA SER A 353 1.09 -17.64 1.18
C SER A 353 1.26 -17.51 -0.34
N VAL A 354 0.63 -16.48 -0.95
CA VAL A 354 0.62 -16.32 -2.42
C VAL A 354 0.78 -14.86 -2.87
N GLY A 355 1.22 -13.96 -1.99
CA GLY A 355 1.49 -12.56 -2.36
C GLY A 355 2.80 -12.04 -1.77
N GLU A 356 3.51 -11.26 -2.57
CA GLU A 356 4.66 -10.47 -2.11
C GLU A 356 4.14 -9.26 -1.32
N VAL A 357 4.63 -9.06 -0.09
CA VAL A 357 4.20 -7.96 0.78
C VAL A 357 5.34 -6.96 0.94
N LEU A 358 5.17 -5.74 0.42
CA LEU A 358 6.07 -4.63 0.76
C LEU A 358 5.65 -3.98 2.06
N ALA A 359 6.32 -4.36 3.15
CA ALA A 359 6.25 -3.61 4.40
C ALA A 359 6.94 -2.25 4.25
N THR A 360 6.61 -1.31 5.15
CA THR A 360 7.15 0.06 5.08
C THR A 360 8.68 0.12 5.08
N ARG A 361 9.34 -0.80 5.79
CA ARG A 361 10.81 -0.90 5.86
C ARG A 361 11.42 -1.29 4.51
N ASP A 362 10.72 -2.07 3.69
CA ASP A 362 11.21 -2.56 2.39
C ASP A 362 10.96 -1.58 1.25
N ILE A 363 9.94 -0.71 1.37
CA ILE A 363 9.59 0.30 0.36
C ILE A 363 10.77 1.23 0.05
N ARG A 364 11.55 1.64 1.08
CA ARG A 364 12.72 2.52 0.89
C ARG A 364 13.84 1.82 0.11
N ARG A 365 14.13 0.55 0.45
CA ARG A 365 15.16 -0.25 -0.22
C ARG A 365 14.83 -0.42 -1.72
N LEU A 366 13.58 -0.73 -2.05
CA LEU A 366 13.13 -0.88 -3.44
C LEU A 366 13.06 0.44 -4.21
N ALA A 367 12.86 1.56 -3.53
CA ALA A 367 12.95 2.89 -4.13
C ALA A 367 14.39 3.37 -4.35
N GLY A 368 15.41 2.53 -4.07
CA GLY A 368 16.82 2.83 -4.26
C GLY A 368 17.45 3.68 -3.16
N TRP A 369 16.82 3.79 -1.98
CA TRP A 369 17.43 4.48 -0.84
C TRP A 369 18.35 3.50 -0.09
N LYS A 370 19.63 3.87 0.05
CA LYS A 370 20.55 3.19 0.97
C LYS A 370 20.08 3.48 2.41
N ALA A 371 19.99 2.43 3.22
CA ALA A 371 19.59 2.47 4.61
C ALA A 371 20.48 3.42 5.43
#